data_AF-A0A924PS98-F1
#
_entry.id   AF-A0A924PS98-F1
#
_cell.length_a   1.000
_cell.length_b   1.000
_cell.length_c   1.000
_cell.angle_alpha   90.00
_cell.angle_beta   90.00
_cell.angle_gamma   90.00
#
_symmetry.space_group_name_H-M   'P 1'
#
loop_
_entity.id
_entity.type
_entity.pdbx_description
1 polymer ?
#
loop_
_entity_poly.entity_id
_entity_poly.type
_entity_poly.pdbx_seq_one_letter_code
_entity_poly.pdbx_strand_id
1 'polypeptide(L)'
;MHYLRNLTVLILGLGDSGLAMARWSARCGATVRVADTREAPPQAATLAHHVPGAILHVGLGLELLDGVNLVLKSPGLAPTSADVAALLEKAAELGIPVRGELSLFASALDDLKADRGYAPKVIAITGTNGKTTTTSLTAQLIERAGKRVGLAGNIGPTLLDTLGTALDLEPEVVVVADEELIDEAAPVTAIDEPLVAETLFEDSDDVAVQPVDAAPDAASEPTPAAISDDADEPLIVLTPPPPSAPVFEVLPEVWVLELSSFQLDGVSNFEPSAAVVLNVTQDHLDWHGTMKAYAAAKARIYGKHAIMVINRDDPAVLAMVPEPEVIKSGGKGRAAKVVHRHLVKFGLDAPQRPGDFGLVTESGMAWLMRALEADPTIKRKKGDVDELILQRLMPADALRIRGRHNASNALAALALATAVGCPLAPMLHGLREYRGESHRVEHVASVAGIDAIDDSKGTNVGATVAALLGLGADLSPGKLVLILGGDGKGQDFAPLLDPVGRHARAVALIGRDGPALQEILSGVRHANGAALILQRHDSLEAATRWAFEQAHPGDAVLLSPACASLDMFRNYGHRAQVFIDTVRELAIERGEVA
;
A
#
# COMPACT_ATOMS: atom_id res chain seq x y z
N MET A 1 1.96 23.48 -11.79
CA MET A 1 1.96 22.20 -12.52
C MET A 1 2.00 22.49 -14.02
N HIS A 2 3.18 22.54 -14.61
CA HIS A 2 3.37 22.98 -16.01
C HIS A 2 4.31 22.09 -16.83
N TYR A 3 4.80 20.98 -16.27
CA TYR A 3 5.78 20.11 -16.94
C TYR A 3 5.31 19.47 -18.27
N LEU A 4 4.00 19.51 -18.58
CA LEU A 4 3.43 19.04 -19.87
C LEU A 4 2.92 20.18 -20.77
N ARG A 5 3.09 21.44 -20.36
CA ARG A 5 2.51 22.58 -21.06
C ARG A 5 3.09 22.68 -22.47
N ASN A 6 2.22 22.86 -23.47
CA ASN A 6 2.57 22.95 -24.89
C ASN A 6 3.25 21.69 -25.47
N LEU A 7 3.17 20.54 -24.80
CA LEU A 7 3.62 19.27 -25.36
C LEU A 7 2.48 18.57 -26.09
N THR A 8 2.80 17.84 -27.16
CA THR A 8 1.90 16.85 -27.74
C THR A 8 2.18 15.49 -27.12
N VAL A 9 1.17 14.92 -26.47
CA VAL A 9 1.26 13.66 -25.73
C VAL A 9 0.45 12.60 -26.47
N LEU A 10 1.06 11.44 -26.73
CA LEU A 10 0.40 10.27 -27.28
C LEU A 10 0.17 9.23 -26.18
N ILE A 11 -1.08 8.89 -25.91
CA ILE A 11 -1.47 7.88 -24.93
C ILE A 11 -1.80 6.58 -25.66
N LEU A 12 -1.12 5.50 -25.29
CA LEU A 12 -1.34 4.15 -25.81
C LEU A 12 -2.24 3.37 -24.85
N GLY A 13 -3.43 3.04 -25.33
CA GLY A 13 -4.50 2.37 -24.60
C GLY A 13 -5.31 3.35 -23.77
N LEU A 14 -6.61 3.42 -24.00
CA LEU A 14 -7.54 4.25 -23.23
C LEU A 14 -7.80 3.57 -21.87
N GLY A 15 -8.90 2.83 -21.69
CA GLY A 15 -9.23 2.26 -20.38
C GLY A 15 -9.20 3.30 -19.25
N ASP A 16 -9.11 2.85 -18.00
CA ASP A 16 -9.16 3.77 -16.86
C ASP A 16 -7.85 4.57 -16.70
N SER A 17 -6.68 3.89 -16.69
CA SER A 17 -5.38 4.58 -16.61
C SER A 17 -5.12 5.52 -17.79
N GLY A 18 -5.50 5.16 -19.02
CA GLY A 18 -5.32 6.04 -20.18
C GLY A 18 -6.24 7.25 -20.14
N LEU A 19 -7.49 7.09 -19.68
CA LEU A 19 -8.39 8.22 -19.45
C LEU A 19 -7.83 9.17 -18.39
N ALA A 20 -7.31 8.63 -17.29
CA ALA A 20 -6.68 9.42 -16.22
C ALA A 20 -5.47 10.22 -16.73
N MET A 21 -4.59 9.56 -17.50
CA MET A 21 -3.46 10.23 -18.15
C MET A 21 -3.92 11.30 -19.16
N ALA A 22 -5.01 11.09 -19.88
CA ALA A 22 -5.56 12.05 -20.83
C ALA A 22 -6.09 13.31 -20.12
N ARG A 23 -6.91 13.12 -19.08
CA ARG A 23 -7.44 14.20 -18.24
C ARG A 23 -6.30 14.99 -17.61
N TRP A 24 -5.32 14.30 -17.03
CA TRP A 24 -4.18 14.94 -16.39
C TRP A 24 -3.30 15.71 -17.38
N SER A 25 -3.02 15.12 -18.55
CA SER A 25 -2.23 15.79 -19.58
C SER A 25 -2.92 17.06 -20.08
N ALA A 26 -4.24 17.00 -20.32
CA ALA A 26 -5.04 18.17 -20.69
C ALA A 26 -5.08 19.23 -19.58
N ARG A 27 -5.24 18.83 -18.31
CA ARG A 27 -5.16 19.72 -17.14
C ARG A 27 -3.82 20.48 -17.09
N CYS A 28 -2.72 19.82 -17.43
CA CYS A 28 -1.39 20.42 -17.49
C CYS A 28 -1.13 21.24 -18.76
N GLY A 29 -2.11 21.38 -19.67
CA GLY A 29 -2.00 22.17 -20.90
C GLY A 29 -1.31 21.47 -22.06
N ALA A 30 -1.35 20.14 -22.11
CA ALA A 30 -0.85 19.36 -23.25
C ALA A 30 -1.93 19.18 -24.33
N THR A 31 -1.49 19.02 -25.58
CA THR A 31 -2.32 18.50 -26.67
C THR A 31 -2.35 16.99 -26.58
N VAL A 32 -3.54 16.39 -26.48
CA VAL A 32 -3.70 14.95 -26.21
C VAL A 32 -4.12 14.19 -27.45
N ARG A 33 -3.35 13.16 -27.80
CA ARG A 33 -3.74 12.09 -28.72
C ARG A 33 -3.87 10.79 -27.95
N VAL A 34 -4.89 10.00 -28.24
CA VAL A 34 -5.11 8.68 -27.66
C VAL A 34 -5.18 7.66 -28.79
N ALA A 35 -4.54 6.52 -28.64
CA ALA A 35 -4.58 5.43 -29.60
C ALA A 35 -4.93 4.12 -28.89
N ASP A 36 -5.87 3.37 -29.45
CA ASP A 36 -6.28 2.07 -28.90
C ASP A 36 -6.46 1.05 -30.03
N THR A 37 -6.11 -0.21 -29.77
CA THR A 37 -6.24 -1.28 -30.77
C THR A 37 -7.69 -1.69 -31.02
N ARG A 38 -8.60 -1.34 -30.11
CA ARG A 38 -10.05 -1.63 -30.23
C ARG A 38 -10.75 -0.50 -30.99
N GLU A 39 -11.71 -0.86 -31.86
CA GLU A 39 -12.55 0.13 -32.55
C GLU A 39 -13.43 0.92 -31.58
N ALA A 40 -13.94 0.27 -30.53
CA ALA A 40 -14.75 0.88 -29.48
C ALA A 40 -14.10 0.63 -28.11
N PRO A 41 -13.04 1.38 -27.75
CA PRO A 41 -12.38 1.19 -26.47
C PRO A 41 -13.28 1.64 -25.31
N PRO A 42 -13.16 0.99 -24.14
CA PRO A 42 -13.86 1.45 -22.95
C PRO A 42 -13.46 2.90 -22.64
N GLN A 43 -14.39 3.69 -22.10
CA GLN A 43 -14.23 5.13 -21.80
C GLN A 43 -14.19 6.08 -23.00
N ALA A 44 -14.40 5.64 -24.26
CA ALA A 44 -14.37 6.54 -25.42
C ALA A 44 -15.36 7.72 -25.30
N ALA A 45 -16.59 7.46 -24.87
CA ALA A 45 -17.58 8.52 -24.63
C ALA A 45 -17.16 9.47 -23.49
N THR A 46 -16.60 8.91 -22.42
CA THR A 46 -16.09 9.70 -21.28
C THR A 46 -14.91 10.59 -21.69
N LEU A 47 -14.01 10.09 -22.55
CA LEU A 47 -12.90 10.87 -23.09
C LEU A 47 -13.41 12.07 -23.87
N ALA A 48 -14.36 11.88 -24.79
CA ALA A 48 -14.93 12.96 -25.59
C ALA A 48 -15.62 14.03 -24.74
N HIS A 49 -16.24 13.63 -23.62
CA HIS A 49 -16.88 14.57 -22.70
C HIS A 49 -15.89 15.33 -21.82
N HIS A 50 -14.91 14.63 -21.22
CA HIS A 50 -13.98 15.22 -20.24
C HIS A 50 -12.78 15.92 -20.88
N VAL A 51 -12.38 15.50 -22.08
CA VAL A 51 -11.23 16.03 -22.81
C VAL A 51 -11.64 16.26 -24.27
N PRO A 52 -12.50 17.26 -24.56
CA PRO A 52 -13.05 17.46 -25.90
C PRO A 52 -12.00 17.79 -26.97
N GLY A 53 -10.82 18.26 -26.57
CA GLY A 53 -9.68 18.50 -27.46
C GLY A 53 -8.84 17.25 -27.76
N ALA A 54 -9.12 16.10 -27.15
CA ALA A 54 -8.38 14.87 -27.40
C ALA A 54 -8.82 14.21 -28.73
N ILE A 55 -7.85 13.72 -29.49
CA ILE A 55 -8.10 12.96 -30.72
C ILE A 55 -7.92 11.47 -30.42
N LEU A 56 -8.96 10.66 -30.66
CA LEU A 56 -8.92 9.21 -30.52
C LEU A 56 -8.64 8.54 -31.88
N HIS A 57 -7.59 7.73 -31.94
CA HIS A 57 -7.17 6.95 -33.09
C HIS A 57 -7.43 5.46 -32.83
N VAL A 58 -7.87 4.76 -33.88
CA VAL A 58 -7.98 3.30 -33.89
C VAL A 58 -6.72 2.70 -34.50
N GLY A 59 -6.10 1.75 -33.80
CA GLY A 59 -4.83 1.14 -34.17
C GLY A 59 -3.61 1.88 -33.60
N LEU A 60 -2.44 1.25 -33.74
CA LEU A 60 -1.16 1.74 -33.23
C LEU A 60 -0.16 1.98 -34.37
N GLY A 61 -0.57 2.75 -35.38
CA GLY A 61 0.29 3.11 -36.51
C GLY A 61 1.49 3.98 -36.11
N LEU A 62 2.60 3.87 -36.84
CA LEU A 62 3.84 4.60 -36.55
C LEU A 62 3.71 6.10 -36.83
N GLU A 63 2.84 6.49 -37.76
CA GLU A 63 2.50 7.88 -38.10
C GLU A 63 1.95 8.67 -36.91
N LEU A 64 1.45 7.99 -35.88
CA LEU A 64 0.95 8.62 -34.67
C LEU A 64 2.04 9.39 -33.91
N LEU A 65 3.32 9.04 -34.11
CA LEU A 65 4.48 9.69 -33.48
C LEU A 65 4.81 11.06 -34.08
N ASP A 66 4.19 11.44 -35.20
CA ASP A 66 4.49 12.70 -35.88
C ASP A 66 4.13 13.91 -35.00
N GLY A 67 5.17 14.67 -34.62
CA GLY A 67 5.04 15.84 -33.75
C GLY A 67 4.77 15.52 -32.27
N VAL A 68 4.88 14.26 -31.86
CA VAL A 68 4.72 13.83 -30.46
C VAL A 68 5.99 14.13 -29.66
N ASN A 69 5.83 14.64 -28.44
CA ASN A 69 6.92 14.93 -27.51
C ASN A 69 7.05 13.91 -26.38
N LEU A 70 5.98 13.17 -26.08
CA LEU A 70 5.93 12.19 -24.99
C LEU A 70 4.92 11.09 -25.33
N VAL A 71 5.34 9.84 -25.14
CA VAL A 71 4.45 8.68 -25.21
C VAL A 71 4.10 8.22 -23.80
N LEU A 72 2.82 7.98 -23.55
CA LEU A 72 2.29 7.48 -22.30
C LEU A 72 1.67 6.11 -22.50
N LYS A 73 2.26 5.07 -21.91
CA LYS A 73 1.81 3.69 -22.08
C LYS A 73 0.91 3.25 -20.91
N SER A 74 -0.29 2.78 -21.23
CA SER A 74 -1.13 2.09 -20.24
C SER A 74 -0.46 0.79 -19.75
N PRO A 75 -0.56 0.44 -18.46
CA PRO A 75 0.05 -0.78 -17.90
C PRO A 75 -0.43 -2.07 -18.58
N GLY A 76 -1.69 -2.10 -19.04
CA GLY A 76 -2.31 -3.27 -19.65
C GLY A 76 -1.78 -3.63 -21.05
N LEU A 77 -1.04 -2.74 -21.71
CA LEU A 77 -0.42 -3.04 -23.00
C LEU A 77 0.90 -3.81 -22.80
N ALA A 78 0.94 -5.03 -23.31
CA ALA A 78 2.16 -5.84 -23.34
C ALA A 78 3.21 -5.19 -24.26
N PRO A 79 4.40 -4.86 -23.73
CA PRO A 79 5.45 -4.22 -24.53
C PRO A 79 5.99 -5.15 -25.62
N THR A 80 5.76 -6.45 -25.51
CA THR A 80 6.15 -7.50 -26.46
C THR A 80 5.14 -7.72 -27.58
N SER A 81 3.95 -7.13 -27.52
CA SER A 81 2.99 -7.22 -28.62
C SER A 81 3.54 -6.48 -29.86
N ALA A 82 3.39 -7.07 -31.04
CA ALA A 82 4.10 -6.61 -32.25
C ALA A 82 3.88 -5.11 -32.53
N ASP A 83 2.64 -4.64 -32.47
CA ASP A 83 2.30 -3.24 -32.76
C ASP A 83 2.85 -2.29 -31.69
N VAL A 84 2.77 -2.66 -30.40
CA VAL A 84 3.31 -1.85 -29.31
C VAL A 84 4.83 -1.82 -29.39
N ALA A 85 5.49 -2.97 -29.59
CA ALA A 85 6.94 -3.07 -29.70
C ALA A 85 7.46 -2.20 -30.84
N ALA A 86 6.87 -2.28 -32.03
CA ALA A 86 7.27 -1.47 -33.18
C ALA A 86 7.15 0.04 -32.91
N LEU A 87 6.05 0.47 -32.27
CA LEU A 87 5.86 1.88 -31.91
C LEU A 87 6.84 2.34 -30.83
N LEU A 88 7.10 1.52 -29.81
CA LEU A 88 8.07 1.82 -28.74
C LEU A 88 9.51 1.89 -29.27
N GLU A 89 9.90 0.98 -30.15
CA GLU A 89 11.18 1.00 -30.85
C GLU A 89 11.32 2.28 -31.68
N LYS A 90 10.26 2.64 -32.43
CA LYS A 90 10.28 3.87 -33.22
C LYS A 90 10.35 5.13 -32.37
N ALA A 91 9.63 5.17 -31.25
CA ALA A 91 9.71 6.27 -30.29
C ALA A 91 11.14 6.41 -29.74
N ALA A 92 11.80 5.29 -29.42
CA ALA A 92 13.19 5.29 -28.96
C ALA A 92 14.17 5.81 -30.03
N GLU A 93 14.02 5.40 -31.30
CA GLU A 93 14.82 5.92 -32.42
C GLU A 93 14.70 7.44 -32.58
N LEU A 94 13.49 7.97 -32.36
CA LEU A 94 13.19 9.40 -32.44
C LEU A 94 13.57 10.17 -31.17
N GLY A 95 14.05 9.49 -30.12
CA GLY A 95 14.35 10.10 -28.83
C GLY A 95 13.12 10.57 -28.05
N ILE A 96 11.93 10.05 -28.39
CA ILE A 96 10.68 10.39 -27.71
C ILE A 96 10.60 9.58 -26.41
N PRO A 97 10.53 10.22 -25.23
CA PRO A 97 10.42 9.50 -23.97
C PRO A 97 9.11 8.71 -23.89
N VAL A 98 9.19 7.52 -23.31
CA VAL A 98 8.03 6.69 -22.96
C VAL A 98 7.89 6.67 -21.45
N ARG A 99 6.70 6.99 -20.95
CA ARG A 99 6.38 7.00 -19.51
C ARG A 99 5.05 6.31 -19.24
N GLY A 100 4.75 6.08 -17.97
CA GLY A 100 3.46 5.61 -17.52
C GLY A 100 2.80 6.59 -16.53
N GLU A 101 1.63 6.21 -16.06
CA GLU A 101 0.84 6.98 -15.10
C GLU A 101 1.63 7.30 -13.81
N LEU A 102 2.36 6.32 -13.26
CA LEU A 102 3.18 6.49 -12.05
C LEU A 102 4.26 7.56 -12.23
N SER A 103 4.88 7.62 -13.40
CA SER A 103 5.88 8.64 -13.72
C SER A 103 5.27 10.04 -13.78
N LEU A 104 4.03 10.18 -14.26
CA LEU A 104 3.31 11.45 -14.25
C LEU A 104 2.93 11.86 -12.84
N PHE A 105 2.44 10.92 -12.02
CA PHE A 105 2.12 11.17 -10.62
C PHE A 105 3.36 11.65 -9.85
N ALA A 106 4.53 11.03 -10.07
CA ALA A 106 5.79 11.47 -9.46
C ALA A 106 6.16 12.90 -9.88
N SER A 107 6.11 13.20 -11.18
CA SER A 107 6.38 14.56 -11.70
C SER A 107 5.38 15.59 -11.18
N ALA A 108 4.12 15.21 -10.98
CA ALA A 108 3.11 16.07 -10.40
C ALA A 108 3.42 16.45 -8.95
N LEU A 109 3.87 15.49 -8.13
CA LEU A 109 4.29 15.78 -6.75
C LEU A 109 5.52 16.68 -6.70
N ASP A 110 6.48 16.51 -7.62
CA ASP A 110 7.64 17.38 -7.73
C ASP A 110 7.24 18.83 -8.08
N ASP A 111 6.35 19.01 -9.06
CA ASP A 111 5.79 20.31 -9.42
C ASP A 111 5.01 20.93 -8.24
N LEU A 112 4.16 20.16 -7.55
CA LEU A 112 3.40 20.65 -6.40
C LEU A 112 4.29 21.05 -5.23
N LYS A 113 5.41 20.34 -5.03
CA LYS A 113 6.42 20.72 -4.04
C LYS A 113 7.10 22.03 -4.42
N ALA A 114 7.46 22.20 -5.69
CA ALA A 114 8.10 23.42 -6.18
C ALA A 114 7.15 24.63 -6.13
N ASP A 115 5.90 24.45 -6.56
CA ASP A 115 4.92 25.53 -6.73
C ASP A 115 4.19 25.89 -5.43
N ARG A 116 3.86 24.88 -4.60
CA ARG A 116 3.00 25.05 -3.40
C ARG A 116 3.67 24.62 -2.10
N GLY A 117 4.91 24.11 -2.14
CA GLY A 117 5.56 23.53 -0.96
C GLY A 117 4.93 22.23 -0.47
N TYR A 118 4.03 21.62 -1.25
CA TYR A 118 3.37 20.36 -0.90
C TYR A 118 4.34 19.19 -1.01
N ALA A 119 4.77 18.66 0.14
CA ALA A 119 5.75 17.57 0.22
C ALA A 119 5.22 16.40 1.07
N PRO A 120 4.21 15.66 0.59
CA PRO A 120 3.61 14.56 1.34
C PRO A 120 4.59 13.39 1.48
N LYS A 121 4.34 12.51 2.45
CA LYS A 121 5.00 11.20 2.47
C LYS A 121 4.36 10.29 1.42
N VAL A 122 5.16 9.43 0.82
CA VAL A 122 4.68 8.45 -0.18
C VAL A 122 5.11 7.06 0.26
N ILE A 123 4.13 6.18 0.44
CA ILE A 123 4.32 4.76 0.72
C ILE A 123 3.96 3.98 -0.53
N ALA A 124 4.83 3.05 -0.93
CA ALA A 124 4.62 2.24 -2.13
C ALA A 124 4.65 0.75 -1.80
N ILE A 125 3.61 0.03 -2.22
CA ILE A 125 3.41 -1.39 -1.89
C ILE A 125 3.27 -2.18 -3.18
N THR A 126 4.14 -3.17 -3.37
CA THR A 126 3.98 -4.20 -4.41
C THR A 126 4.25 -5.59 -3.87
N GLY A 127 4.05 -6.59 -4.71
CA GLY A 127 4.17 -7.99 -4.39
C GLY A 127 3.38 -8.83 -5.39
N THR A 128 3.56 -10.14 -5.34
CA THR A 128 2.69 -11.05 -6.07
C THR A 128 1.35 -11.13 -5.33
N ASN A 129 1.41 -11.38 -4.03
CA ASN A 129 0.29 -11.52 -3.13
C ASN A 129 0.34 -10.51 -1.96
N GLY A 130 -0.80 -10.21 -1.36
CA GLY A 130 -0.88 -9.39 -0.14
C GLY A 130 -1.02 -7.88 -0.37
N LYS A 131 -0.80 -7.40 -1.61
CA LYS A 131 -0.79 -5.97 -1.97
C LYS A 131 -1.98 -5.18 -1.42
N THR A 132 -3.19 -5.61 -1.73
CA THR A 132 -4.43 -4.91 -1.38
C THR A 132 -4.60 -4.82 0.12
N THR A 133 -4.50 -5.95 0.81
CA THR A 133 -4.64 -6.01 2.26
C THR A 133 -3.58 -5.15 2.94
N THR A 134 -2.31 -5.23 2.52
CA THR A 134 -1.27 -4.39 3.11
C THR A 134 -1.51 -2.91 2.80
N THR A 135 -1.99 -2.56 1.61
CA THR A 135 -2.26 -1.16 1.20
C THR A 135 -3.40 -0.58 2.04
N SER A 136 -4.56 -1.23 2.07
CA SER A 136 -5.71 -0.78 2.85
C SER A 136 -5.43 -0.78 4.36
N LEU A 137 -4.75 -1.81 4.86
CA LEU A 137 -4.32 -1.86 6.26
C LEU A 137 -3.38 -0.69 6.58
N THR A 138 -2.34 -0.47 5.78
CA THR A 138 -1.38 0.63 5.99
C THR A 138 -2.10 1.98 6.00
N ALA A 139 -3.03 2.21 5.08
CA ALA A 139 -3.85 3.43 5.06
C ALA A 139 -4.63 3.60 6.36
N GLN A 140 -5.37 2.57 6.79
CA GLN A 140 -6.13 2.62 8.05
C GLN A 140 -5.24 2.87 9.27
N LEU A 141 -4.05 2.25 9.33
CA LEU A 141 -3.10 2.48 10.42
C LEU A 141 -2.66 3.96 10.49
N ILE A 142 -2.41 4.56 9.33
CA ILE A 142 -1.96 5.95 9.21
C ILE A 142 -3.10 6.93 9.52
N GLU A 143 -4.33 6.64 9.07
CA GLU A 143 -5.53 7.40 9.45
C GLU A 143 -5.76 7.36 10.97
N ARG A 144 -5.60 6.19 11.59
CA ARG A 144 -5.69 6.04 13.06
C ARG A 144 -4.59 6.80 13.79
N ALA A 145 -3.44 6.99 13.16
CA ALA A 145 -2.39 7.86 13.66
C ALA A 145 -2.68 9.37 13.48
N GLY A 146 -3.87 9.74 12.99
CA GLY A 146 -4.33 11.12 12.84
C GLY A 146 -3.83 11.81 11.58
N LYS A 147 -3.42 11.05 10.56
CA LYS A 147 -2.93 11.58 9.29
C LYS A 147 -3.95 11.42 8.18
N ARG A 148 -4.05 12.41 7.29
CA ARG A 148 -4.88 12.30 6.09
C ARG A 148 -4.18 11.43 5.04
N VAL A 149 -4.90 10.45 4.50
CA VAL A 149 -4.36 9.46 3.58
C VAL A 149 -5.02 9.54 2.21
N GLY A 150 -4.20 9.49 1.17
CA GLY A 150 -4.62 9.28 -0.22
C GLY A 150 -4.27 7.86 -0.63
N LEU A 151 -5.28 6.99 -0.78
CA LEU A 151 -5.10 5.62 -1.27
C LEU A 151 -5.34 5.59 -2.78
N ALA A 152 -4.36 5.12 -3.55
CA ALA A 152 -4.44 5.13 -5.01
C ALA A 152 -3.62 3.99 -5.65
N GLY A 153 -3.83 3.75 -6.95
CA GLY A 153 -3.02 2.82 -7.74
C GLY A 153 -3.85 1.73 -8.39
N ASN A 154 -3.47 0.46 -8.18
CA ASN A 154 -4.00 -0.68 -8.92
C ASN A 154 -5.42 -1.15 -8.51
N ILE A 155 -5.91 -0.81 -7.31
CA ILE A 155 -7.23 -1.25 -6.80
C ILE A 155 -8.16 -0.10 -6.42
N GLY A 156 -7.61 1.09 -6.14
CA GLY A 156 -8.40 2.30 -5.95
C GLY A 156 -8.64 3.04 -7.27
N PRO A 157 -9.28 4.22 -7.23
CA PRO A 157 -9.18 5.15 -8.35
C PRO A 157 -7.71 5.34 -8.78
N THR A 158 -7.53 5.69 -10.04
CA THR A 158 -6.21 5.85 -10.67
C THR A 158 -5.36 6.87 -9.89
N LEU A 159 -4.03 6.79 -9.99
CA LEU A 159 -3.11 7.69 -9.29
C LEU A 159 -3.43 9.16 -9.62
N LEU A 160 -3.66 9.44 -10.90
CA LEU A 160 -3.88 10.80 -11.38
C LEU A 160 -5.30 11.31 -11.14
N ASP A 161 -6.34 10.48 -11.23
CA ASP A 161 -7.70 10.91 -10.88
C ASP A 161 -7.80 11.19 -9.36
N THR A 162 -7.15 10.37 -8.53
CA THR A 162 -7.13 10.59 -7.08
C THR A 162 -6.43 11.89 -6.72
N LEU A 163 -5.27 12.16 -7.31
CA LEU A 163 -4.55 13.43 -7.14
C LEU A 163 -5.36 14.62 -7.67
N GLY A 164 -5.95 14.49 -8.87
CA GLY A 164 -6.80 15.53 -9.46
C GLY A 164 -7.98 15.88 -8.57
N THR A 165 -8.69 14.88 -8.07
CA THR A 165 -9.84 15.07 -7.16
C THR A 165 -9.41 15.78 -5.88
N ALA A 166 -8.30 15.36 -5.26
CA ALA A 166 -7.80 16.00 -4.05
C ALA A 166 -7.40 17.46 -4.29
N LEU A 167 -6.85 17.77 -5.47
CA LEU A 167 -6.51 19.14 -5.86
C LEU A 167 -7.73 20.01 -6.15
N ASP A 168 -8.78 19.44 -6.73
CA ASP A 168 -10.02 20.17 -7.04
C ASP A 168 -10.84 20.49 -5.78
N LEU A 169 -10.71 19.66 -4.75
CA LEU A 169 -11.32 19.89 -3.44
C LEU A 169 -10.49 20.81 -2.53
N GLU A 170 -9.19 20.94 -2.79
CA GLU A 170 -8.31 21.79 -1.98
C GLU A 170 -8.64 23.26 -2.23
N PRO A 171 -9.00 24.04 -1.19
CA PRO A 171 -9.31 25.45 -1.36
C PRO A 171 -8.09 26.22 -1.90
N GLU A 172 -8.34 27.20 -2.77
CA GLU A 172 -7.29 28.11 -3.20
C GLU A 172 -6.82 28.96 -2.00
N VAL A 173 -5.50 29.04 -1.82
CA VAL A 173 -4.91 29.90 -0.80
C VAL A 173 -5.15 31.35 -1.22
N VAL A 174 -6.16 32.00 -0.64
CA VAL A 174 -6.33 33.44 -0.73
C VAL A 174 -5.21 34.05 0.10
N VAL A 175 -4.13 34.46 -0.56
CA VAL A 175 -3.12 35.33 0.05
C VAL A 175 -3.82 36.67 0.26
N VAL A 176 -4.37 36.89 1.44
CA VAL A 176 -4.72 38.24 1.89
C VAL A 176 -3.37 38.95 1.99
N ALA A 177 -3.05 39.79 1.00
CA ALA A 177 -1.93 40.70 1.14
C ALA A 177 -2.18 41.51 2.41
N ASP A 178 -1.23 41.50 3.34
CA ASP A 178 -1.24 42.35 4.51
C ASP A 178 -1.50 43.79 4.03
N GLU A 179 -2.75 44.26 4.15
CA GLU A 179 -3.06 45.67 3.95
C GLU A 179 -2.30 46.44 5.03
N GLU A 180 -1.56 47.43 4.54
CA GLU A 180 -0.64 48.29 5.26
C GLU A 180 -1.13 48.66 6.66
N LEU A 181 -0.36 48.25 7.67
CA LEU A 181 -0.36 48.89 8.99
C LEU A 181 0.08 50.35 8.79
N ILE A 182 -0.90 51.24 8.58
CA ILE A 182 -0.71 52.68 8.61
C ILE A 182 -0.44 53.09 10.06
N ASP A 183 0.76 53.63 10.23
CA ASP A 183 1.29 54.30 11.40
C ASP A 183 0.44 55.53 11.76
N GLU A 184 -0.28 55.47 12.88
CA GLU A 184 -0.71 56.68 13.60
C GLU A 184 -0.31 56.58 15.07
N ALA A 185 0.89 57.10 15.37
CA ALA A 185 1.31 57.44 16.71
C ALA A 185 0.80 58.84 17.11
N ALA A 186 0.11 58.91 18.26
CA ALA A 186 0.29 59.85 19.40
C ALA A 186 -1.04 60.29 20.06
N PRO A 187 -1.03 60.76 21.33
CA PRO A 187 -0.19 60.39 22.48
C PRO A 187 -1.03 60.01 23.72
N VAL A 188 -0.41 59.31 24.68
CA VAL A 188 -0.99 59.03 26.01
C VAL A 188 -0.67 60.17 26.97
N THR A 189 -1.71 60.76 27.57
CA THR A 189 -1.69 61.53 28.84
C THR A 189 -3.12 61.50 29.42
N ALA A 190 -3.44 61.32 30.69
CA ALA A 190 -2.74 60.96 31.91
C ALA A 190 -3.84 60.79 33.03
N ILE A 191 -3.56 59.99 34.08
CA ILE A 191 -4.11 60.14 35.48
C ILE A 191 -5.61 59.73 35.64
N ASP A 192 -6.12 59.02 36.65
CA ASP A 192 -5.82 58.90 38.09
C ASP A 192 -6.42 57.59 38.67
N GLU A 193 -5.99 57.23 39.89
CA GLU A 193 -6.34 56.02 40.66
C GLU A 193 -7.80 56.00 41.26
N PRO A 194 -8.13 55.21 42.31
CA PRO A 194 -8.81 53.91 42.21
C PRO A 194 -10.16 53.89 42.96
N LEU A 195 -10.93 52.79 42.87
CA LEU A 195 -12.04 52.56 43.81
C LEU A 195 -12.15 51.08 44.19
N VAL A 196 -11.96 50.86 45.49
CA VAL A 196 -12.13 49.63 46.24
C VAL A 196 -13.48 49.70 46.99
N ALA A 197 -13.95 48.53 47.43
CA ALA A 197 -15.01 48.26 48.43
C ALA A 197 -16.44 48.11 47.87
N GLU A 198 -17.28 47.16 48.29
CA GLU A 198 -17.18 46.09 49.30
C GLU A 198 -18.43 45.18 49.18
N THR A 199 -18.21 43.88 49.47
CA THR A 199 -18.99 42.88 50.26
C THR A 199 -20.46 42.53 50.01
N LEU A 200 -20.76 41.22 50.15
CA LEU A 200 -21.72 40.55 51.06
C LEU A 200 -21.63 39.01 50.80
N PHE A 201 -20.98 38.20 51.65
CA PHE A 201 -21.54 37.32 52.72
C PHE A 201 -22.60 36.31 52.19
N GLU A 202 -22.57 34.99 52.43
CA GLU A 202 -22.40 34.24 53.70
C GLU A 202 -22.30 32.70 53.45
N ASP A 203 -21.54 32.02 54.34
CA ASP A 203 -21.75 30.68 54.96
C ASP A 203 -21.83 29.36 54.12
N SER A 204 -21.29 28.20 54.55
CA SER A 204 -20.74 27.72 55.83
C SER A 204 -20.09 26.31 55.66
N ASP A 205 -19.04 26.05 56.46
CA ASP A 205 -18.61 24.80 57.15
C ASP A 205 -18.32 23.49 56.35
N ASP A 206 -17.32 22.65 56.66
CA ASP A 206 -16.56 22.49 57.91
C ASP A 206 -15.18 21.79 57.71
N VAL A 207 -14.40 21.90 58.77
CA VAL A 207 -12.96 21.75 59.07
C VAL A 207 -12.40 20.31 59.12
N ALA A 208 -11.11 20.13 58.78
CA ALA A 208 -10.09 19.48 59.64
C ALA A 208 -8.65 19.61 59.11
N VAL A 209 -7.82 20.32 59.88
CA VAL A 209 -6.36 20.51 59.72
C VAL A 209 -5.67 19.97 60.99
N GLN A 210 -4.41 19.52 60.86
CA GLN A 210 -3.23 19.75 61.76
C GLN A 210 -2.41 18.49 62.17
N PRO A 211 -1.13 18.59 62.61
CA PRO A 211 -0.18 19.73 62.57
C PRO A 211 1.35 19.45 62.30
N VAL A 212 2.05 20.56 62.00
CA VAL A 212 3.42 21.09 62.26
C VAL A 212 4.66 20.24 62.65
N ASP A 213 5.84 20.66 62.12
CA ASP A 213 7.05 21.18 62.82
C ASP A 213 8.24 21.22 61.81
N ALA A 214 9.29 22.05 61.83
CA ALA A 214 9.69 23.33 62.41
C ALA A 214 11.00 23.72 61.67
N ALA A 215 11.29 25.01 61.46
CA ALA A 215 12.59 25.55 61.01
C ALA A 215 13.54 25.77 62.24
N PRO A 216 14.79 26.31 62.15
CA PRO A 216 15.58 26.80 61.00
C PRO A 216 17.10 26.40 61.03
N ASP A 217 17.89 26.68 59.98
CA ASP A 217 19.15 27.45 60.13
C ASP A 217 19.76 27.94 58.80
N ALA A 218 20.53 29.02 58.88
CA ALA A 218 20.97 29.94 57.84
C ALA A 218 22.23 29.54 57.05
N ALA A 219 22.37 30.08 55.82
CA ALA A 219 23.44 31.03 55.41
C ALA A 219 23.88 30.95 53.93
N SER A 220 24.18 32.15 53.39
CA SER A 220 24.93 32.52 52.17
C SER A 220 24.18 32.61 50.83
N GLU A 221 23.72 33.84 50.53
CA GLU A 221 23.48 34.34 49.18
C GLU A 221 24.80 34.65 48.46
N PRO A 222 24.94 34.40 47.14
CA PRO A 222 26.01 34.97 46.35
C PRO A 222 25.61 36.35 45.79
N THR A 223 26.56 37.28 45.86
CA THR A 223 26.52 38.64 45.33
C THR A 223 26.30 38.68 43.80
N PRO A 224 25.66 39.74 43.26
CA PRO A 224 25.50 39.92 41.82
C PRO A 224 26.86 40.26 41.19
N ALA A 225 27.30 39.47 40.21
CA ALA A 225 28.45 39.81 39.40
C ALA A 225 28.13 41.03 38.52
N ALA A 226 29.07 41.97 38.48
CA ALA A 226 29.01 43.21 37.72
C ALA A 226 28.77 42.95 36.22
N ILE A 227 27.80 43.68 35.66
CA ILE A 227 27.60 43.77 34.21
C ILE A 227 28.71 44.69 33.67
N SER A 228 29.61 44.13 32.88
CA SER A 228 30.59 44.91 32.11
C SER A 228 29.93 45.47 30.86
N ASP A 229 30.04 46.79 30.69
CA ASP A 229 29.58 47.55 29.54
C ASP A 229 30.64 47.44 28.42
N ASP A 230 30.72 46.29 27.76
CA ASP A 230 31.53 46.11 26.55
C ASP A 230 30.66 46.39 25.31
N ALA A 231 30.79 47.60 24.79
CA ALA A 231 30.04 48.13 23.65
C ALA A 231 30.49 47.57 22.27
N ASP A 232 30.94 46.31 22.20
CA ASP A 232 31.45 45.68 20.97
C ASP A 232 31.05 44.19 20.79
N GLU A 233 30.01 43.69 21.48
CA GLU A 233 29.42 42.40 21.13
C GLU A 233 28.41 42.54 19.97
N PRO A 234 28.53 41.74 18.89
CA PRO A 234 27.56 41.77 17.80
C PRO A 234 26.20 41.33 18.33
N LEU A 235 25.20 42.22 18.21
CA LEU A 235 23.80 41.94 18.50
C LEU A 235 23.43 40.56 17.94
N ILE A 236 22.92 39.69 18.80
CA ILE A 236 22.38 38.39 18.39
C ILE A 236 21.19 38.69 17.47
N VAL A 237 21.43 38.65 16.16
CA VAL A 237 20.38 38.70 15.16
C VAL A 237 19.64 37.37 15.26
N LEU A 238 18.53 37.36 16.01
CA LEU A 238 17.60 36.26 16.00
C LEU A 238 17.07 36.12 14.58
N THR A 239 17.56 35.11 13.85
CA THR A 239 17.00 34.74 12.56
C THR A 239 15.51 34.47 12.80
N PRO A 240 14.59 35.14 12.09
CA PRO A 240 13.18 34.86 12.24
C PRO A 240 12.94 33.36 12.04
N PRO A 241 12.05 32.72 12.83
CA PRO A 241 11.74 31.31 12.64
C PRO A 241 11.38 31.08 11.17
N PRO A 242 11.86 29.98 10.56
CA PRO A 242 11.53 29.69 9.17
C PRO A 242 10.01 29.74 9.00
N PRO A 243 9.50 30.28 7.87
CA PRO A 243 8.07 30.38 7.65
C PRO A 243 7.43 29.01 7.87
N SER A 244 6.29 28.99 8.57
CA SER A 244 5.54 27.77 8.82
C SER A 244 5.23 27.07 7.50
N ALA A 245 5.43 25.75 7.46
CA ALA A 245 5.11 24.97 6.27
C ALA A 245 3.66 25.22 5.81
N PRO A 246 3.38 25.22 4.50
CA PRO A 246 2.03 25.44 3.99
C PRO A 246 1.08 24.40 4.58
N VAL A 247 -0.05 24.89 5.10
CA VAL A 247 -1.13 24.05 5.62
C VAL A 247 -2.10 23.79 4.47
N PHE A 248 -2.40 22.52 4.23
CA PHE A 248 -3.41 22.08 3.27
C PHE A 248 -4.60 21.50 4.04
N GLU A 249 -5.83 21.70 3.58
CA GLU A 249 -7.06 21.29 4.27
C GLU A 249 -7.61 19.95 3.80
N VAL A 250 -7.40 19.61 2.53
CA VAL A 250 -7.88 18.38 1.92
C VAL A 250 -6.75 17.47 1.43
N LEU A 251 -5.64 18.04 0.93
CA LEU A 251 -4.56 17.25 0.35
C LEU A 251 -3.99 16.24 1.36
N PRO A 252 -3.77 14.97 0.95
CA PRO A 252 -3.21 13.96 1.81
C PRO A 252 -1.85 14.34 2.40
N GLU A 253 -1.62 14.01 3.67
CA GLU A 253 -0.28 14.07 4.25
C GLU A 253 0.55 12.85 3.85
N VAL A 254 -0.12 11.72 3.60
CA VAL A 254 0.51 10.46 3.18
C VAL A 254 -0.24 9.85 2.01
N TRP A 255 0.47 9.54 0.94
CA TRP A 255 -0.02 8.70 -0.15
C TRP A 255 0.33 7.25 0.11
N VAL A 256 -0.63 6.34 0.01
CA VAL A 256 -0.41 4.89 0.11
C VAL A 256 -0.78 4.26 -1.23
N LEU A 257 0.25 3.83 -1.95
CA LEU A 257 0.13 3.42 -3.35
C LEU A 257 0.23 1.90 -3.50
N GLU A 258 -0.80 1.29 -4.07
CA GLU A 258 -0.70 -0.09 -4.56
C GLU A 258 -0.17 -0.10 -6.00
N LEU A 259 1.00 -0.70 -6.22
CA LEU A 259 1.66 -0.72 -7.51
C LEU A 259 1.80 -2.14 -8.08
N SER A 260 1.39 -2.33 -9.32
CA SER A 260 1.64 -3.56 -10.09
C SER A 260 3.06 -3.58 -10.66
N SER A 261 3.54 -4.76 -11.09
CA SER A 261 4.82 -4.86 -11.82
C SER A 261 4.78 -4.13 -13.16
N PHE A 262 3.61 -4.02 -13.79
CA PHE A 262 3.42 -3.32 -15.06
C PHE A 262 3.57 -1.80 -14.92
N GLN A 263 3.04 -1.24 -13.83
CA GLN A 263 3.19 0.19 -13.52
C GLN A 263 4.63 0.56 -13.13
N LEU A 264 5.38 -0.38 -12.53
CA LEU A 264 6.77 -0.19 -12.15
C LEU A 264 7.74 -0.45 -13.31
N ASP A 265 7.31 -1.09 -14.38
CA ASP A 265 8.18 -1.37 -15.51
C ASP A 265 8.60 -0.09 -16.23
N GLY A 266 9.89 0.04 -16.52
CA GLY A 266 10.47 1.23 -17.15
C GLY A 266 10.47 2.52 -16.32
N VAL A 267 9.91 2.52 -15.10
CA VAL A 267 9.87 3.72 -14.24
C VAL A 267 11.25 4.02 -13.67
N SER A 268 11.64 5.30 -13.74
CA SER A 268 12.96 5.78 -13.31
C SER A 268 12.94 7.05 -12.45
N ASN A 269 11.81 7.76 -12.41
CA ASN A 269 11.65 9.05 -11.71
C ASN A 269 10.76 8.95 -10.45
N PHE A 270 10.52 7.76 -9.93
CA PHE A 270 9.68 7.54 -8.75
C PHE A 270 10.54 7.33 -7.50
N GLU A 271 10.31 8.14 -6.46
CA GLU A 271 11.06 8.10 -5.20
C GLU A 271 10.08 8.16 -4.01
N PRO A 272 9.67 7.01 -3.45
CA PRO A 272 8.81 7.00 -2.27
C PRO A 272 9.59 7.29 -0.98
N SER A 273 8.87 7.63 0.09
CA SER A 273 9.44 7.73 1.44
C SER A 273 9.77 6.35 2.02
N ALA A 274 8.87 5.39 1.83
CA ALA A 274 9.07 3.99 2.20
C ALA A 274 8.41 3.07 1.18
N ALA A 275 9.01 1.91 0.92
CA ALA A 275 8.47 0.96 -0.04
C ALA A 275 8.66 -0.49 0.41
N VAL A 276 7.78 -1.38 -0.06
CA VAL A 276 7.85 -2.83 0.17
C VAL A 276 7.60 -3.62 -1.11
N VAL A 277 8.38 -4.69 -1.29
CA VAL A 277 7.99 -5.84 -2.11
C VAL A 277 7.62 -6.96 -1.14
N LEU A 278 6.35 -7.33 -1.07
CA LEU A 278 5.85 -8.28 -0.07
C LEU A 278 6.35 -9.71 -0.32
N ASN A 279 6.37 -10.13 -1.58
CA ASN A 279 6.80 -11.47 -2.02
C ASN A 279 6.87 -11.52 -3.55
N VAL A 280 7.63 -12.48 -4.07
CA VAL A 280 7.79 -12.76 -5.50
C VAL A 280 7.58 -14.25 -5.76
N THR A 281 6.42 -14.61 -6.30
CA THR A 281 6.10 -15.94 -6.81
C THR A 281 5.75 -15.85 -8.30
N GLN A 282 5.65 -16.99 -8.99
CA GLN A 282 5.34 -17.00 -10.43
C GLN A 282 3.99 -16.35 -10.71
N ASP A 283 4.01 -15.31 -11.53
CA ASP A 283 2.85 -14.62 -12.08
C ASP A 283 3.31 -13.81 -13.30
N HIS A 284 2.39 -13.49 -14.21
CA HIS A 284 2.61 -12.58 -15.33
C HIS A 284 3.84 -12.84 -16.24
N LEU A 285 4.25 -14.10 -16.39
CA LEU A 285 5.39 -14.46 -17.26
C LEU A 285 5.07 -14.29 -18.75
N ASP A 286 3.79 -14.36 -19.12
CA ASP A 286 3.27 -13.97 -20.43
C ASP A 286 3.66 -12.54 -20.83
N TRP A 287 3.81 -11.65 -19.84
CA TRP A 287 4.18 -10.24 -20.04
C TRP A 287 5.67 -9.98 -19.80
N HIS A 288 6.24 -10.52 -18.72
CA HIS A 288 7.63 -10.25 -18.31
C HIS A 288 8.66 -11.19 -18.93
N GLY A 289 8.22 -12.31 -19.53
CA GLY A 289 9.04 -13.36 -20.09
C GLY A 289 9.77 -14.24 -19.07
N THR A 290 10.37 -13.64 -18.03
CA THR A 290 11.15 -14.37 -17.01
C THR A 290 10.86 -13.89 -15.58
N MET A 291 11.03 -14.78 -14.61
CA MET A 291 10.94 -14.42 -13.18
C MET A 291 11.95 -13.34 -12.78
N LYS A 292 13.14 -13.32 -13.39
CA LYS A 292 14.15 -12.30 -13.13
C LYS A 292 13.68 -10.92 -13.58
N ALA A 293 13.09 -10.82 -14.77
CA ALA A 293 12.54 -9.56 -15.26
C ALA A 293 11.35 -9.09 -14.41
N TYR A 294 10.45 -10.00 -14.03
CA TYR A 294 9.33 -9.71 -13.13
C TYR A 294 9.78 -9.19 -11.76
N ALA A 295 10.77 -9.83 -11.14
CA ALA A 295 11.36 -9.39 -9.88
C ALA A 295 12.07 -8.03 -10.03
N ALA A 296 12.83 -7.83 -11.10
CA ALA A 296 13.52 -6.58 -11.38
C ALA A 296 12.55 -5.41 -11.59
N ALA A 297 11.41 -5.65 -12.25
CA ALA A 297 10.35 -4.66 -12.39
C ALA A 297 9.81 -4.23 -11.03
N LYS A 298 9.51 -5.19 -10.13
CA LYS A 298 9.06 -4.87 -8.77
C LYS A 298 10.11 -4.12 -7.94
N ALA A 299 11.39 -4.49 -8.08
CA ALA A 299 12.48 -3.87 -7.31
C ALA A 299 12.63 -2.36 -7.57
N ARG A 300 12.16 -1.86 -8.73
CA ARG A 300 12.14 -0.42 -9.03
C ARG A 300 11.31 0.40 -8.05
N ILE A 301 10.40 -0.23 -7.30
CA ILE A 301 9.58 0.44 -6.28
C ILE A 301 10.41 1.14 -5.20
N TYR A 302 11.63 0.65 -4.91
CA TYR A 302 12.45 1.17 -3.83
C TYR A 302 13.11 2.51 -4.15
N GLY A 303 13.05 3.00 -5.38
CA GLY A 303 13.78 4.20 -5.79
C GLY A 303 15.26 4.12 -5.44
N LYS A 304 15.88 5.27 -5.21
CA LYS A 304 17.29 5.41 -4.80
C LYS A 304 17.45 5.63 -3.30
N HIS A 305 16.48 6.26 -2.66
CA HIS A 305 16.61 6.79 -1.29
C HIS A 305 15.52 6.30 -0.33
N ALA A 306 14.41 5.74 -0.81
CA ALA A 306 13.33 5.24 0.02
C ALA A 306 13.81 4.29 1.13
N ILE A 307 13.12 4.29 2.27
CA ILE A 307 13.32 3.26 3.28
C ILE A 307 12.82 1.93 2.72
N MET A 308 13.69 0.93 2.67
CA MET A 308 13.37 -0.39 2.14
C MET A 308 12.75 -1.25 3.25
N VAL A 309 11.46 -1.56 3.14
CA VAL A 309 10.81 -2.59 3.96
C VAL A 309 10.96 -3.93 3.25
N ILE A 310 11.65 -4.89 3.87
CA ILE A 310 12.11 -6.13 3.24
C ILE A 310 11.51 -7.35 3.93
N ASN A 311 10.88 -8.24 3.16
CA ASN A 311 10.46 -9.55 3.66
C ASN A 311 11.67 -10.48 3.79
N ARG A 312 11.94 -11.00 4.99
CA ARG A 312 13.02 -11.96 5.26
C ARG A 312 12.70 -13.38 4.80
N ASP A 313 11.41 -13.71 4.74
CA ASP A 313 10.94 -15.05 4.41
C ASP A 313 11.01 -15.32 2.90
N ASP A 314 11.20 -14.29 2.08
CA ASP A 314 11.28 -14.39 0.62
C ASP A 314 12.71 -14.11 0.13
N PRO A 315 13.46 -15.14 -0.32
CA PRO A 315 14.84 -14.97 -0.79
C PRO A 315 14.99 -14.03 -1.98
N ALA A 316 13.99 -13.96 -2.88
CA ALA A 316 14.04 -13.08 -4.04
C ALA A 316 13.88 -11.61 -3.63
N VAL A 317 13.05 -11.33 -2.63
CA VAL A 317 12.92 -9.99 -2.02
C VAL A 317 14.18 -9.63 -1.24
N LEU A 318 14.72 -10.56 -0.45
CA LEU A 318 15.93 -10.31 0.34
C LEU A 318 17.13 -9.96 -0.56
N ALA A 319 17.22 -10.58 -1.73
CA ALA A 319 18.24 -10.30 -2.75
C ALA A 319 18.08 -8.94 -3.45
N MET A 320 16.98 -8.20 -3.23
CA MET A 320 16.79 -6.84 -3.78
C MET A 320 17.55 -5.77 -2.99
N VAL A 321 18.05 -6.09 -1.79
CA VAL A 321 18.87 -5.15 -1.01
C VAL A 321 20.20 -4.93 -1.74
N PRO A 322 20.52 -3.70 -2.18
CA PRO A 322 21.75 -3.45 -2.90
C PRO A 322 22.96 -3.54 -1.98
N GLU A 323 24.10 -3.83 -2.58
CA GLU A 323 25.39 -3.76 -1.90
C GLU A 323 25.67 -2.33 -1.40
N PRO A 324 26.39 -2.16 -0.28
CA PRO A 324 26.72 -0.84 0.24
C PRO A 324 27.56 -0.02 -0.74
N GLU A 325 27.22 1.25 -0.92
CA GLU A 325 27.97 2.14 -1.80
C GLU A 325 29.26 2.61 -1.11
N VAL A 326 30.40 2.40 -1.77
CA VAL A 326 31.72 2.83 -1.26
C VAL A 326 32.12 4.14 -1.92
N ILE A 327 31.91 5.25 -1.20
CA ILE A 327 32.30 6.58 -1.66
C ILE A 327 33.77 6.81 -1.33
N LYS A 328 34.63 6.77 -2.35
CA LYS A 328 36.06 7.10 -2.23
C LYS A 328 36.20 8.59 -1.91
N SER A 329 36.72 8.91 -0.73
CA SER A 329 37.03 10.29 -0.36
C SER A 329 38.20 10.81 -1.20
N GLY A 330 38.00 11.94 -1.90
CA GLY A 330 38.95 12.52 -2.86
C GLY A 330 40.26 13.07 -2.30
N GLY A 331 40.56 12.86 -1.01
CA GLY A 331 41.81 13.29 -0.37
C GLY A 331 42.74 12.10 -0.08
N LYS A 332 44.04 12.24 -0.38
CA LYS A 332 45.08 11.27 0.04
C LYS A 332 44.98 11.03 1.55
N GLY A 333 44.69 9.78 1.95
CA GLY A 333 44.70 9.33 3.34
C GLY A 333 43.34 9.30 4.06
N ARG A 334 42.22 9.64 3.40
CA ARG A 334 40.89 9.59 4.03
C ARG A 334 40.19 8.27 3.68
N ALA A 335 39.68 7.56 4.70
CA ALA A 335 39.01 6.27 4.53
C ALA A 335 37.69 6.41 3.73
N ALA A 336 37.42 5.48 2.83
CA ALA A 336 36.19 5.48 2.04
C ALA A 336 34.96 5.38 2.94
N LYS A 337 33.93 6.19 2.64
CA LYS A 337 32.66 6.16 3.37
C LYS A 337 31.77 5.08 2.76
N VAL A 338 31.41 4.08 3.56
CA VAL A 338 30.44 3.06 3.18
C VAL A 338 29.05 3.54 3.55
N VAL A 339 28.15 3.65 2.58
CA VAL A 339 26.76 4.10 2.78
C VAL A 339 25.84 2.91 2.55
N HIS A 340 25.06 2.56 3.56
CA HIS A 340 24.04 1.54 3.49
C HIS A 340 22.68 2.17 3.20
N ARG A 341 21.81 1.44 2.49
CA ARG A 341 20.39 1.81 2.38
C ARG A 341 19.73 1.77 3.76
N HIS A 342 18.80 2.69 4.00
CA HIS A 342 17.90 2.60 5.15
C HIS A 342 16.94 1.44 4.94
N LEU A 343 16.87 0.55 5.93
CA LEU A 343 16.18 -0.73 5.78
C LEU A 343 15.45 -1.08 7.08
N VAL A 344 14.30 -1.73 6.93
CA VAL A 344 13.52 -2.35 8.00
C VAL A 344 13.11 -3.73 7.48
N LYS A 345 13.36 -4.81 8.23
CA LYS A 345 12.96 -6.14 7.82
C LYS A 345 11.73 -6.62 8.59
N PHE A 346 10.88 -7.41 7.94
CA PHE A 346 9.81 -8.15 8.59
C PHE A 346 9.86 -9.64 8.19
N GLY A 347 9.27 -10.51 9.00
CA GLY A 347 9.24 -11.94 8.73
C GLY A 347 8.41 -12.70 9.75
N LEU A 348 8.16 -13.98 9.50
CA LEU A 348 7.46 -14.89 10.40
C LEU A 348 8.37 -15.52 11.45
N ASP A 349 9.65 -15.16 11.45
CA ASP A 349 10.64 -15.45 12.48
C ASP A 349 10.85 -14.25 13.42
N ALA A 350 11.63 -14.47 14.49
CA ALA A 350 11.99 -13.42 15.44
C ALA A 350 12.75 -12.28 14.74
N PRO A 351 12.49 -11.01 15.10
CA PRO A 351 13.20 -9.88 14.50
C PRO A 351 14.70 -9.96 14.84
N GLN A 352 15.54 -9.70 13.85
CA GLN A 352 16.98 -10.00 13.93
C GLN A 352 17.86 -8.77 14.17
N ARG A 353 17.32 -7.55 14.01
CA ARG A 353 18.05 -6.28 14.18
C ARG A 353 17.12 -5.18 14.69
N PRO A 354 17.65 -4.12 15.31
CA PRO A 354 16.82 -3.02 15.75
C PRO A 354 15.99 -2.41 14.62
N GLY A 355 14.73 -2.12 14.91
CA GLY A 355 13.73 -1.68 13.95
C GLY A 355 13.00 -2.81 13.22
N ASP A 356 13.56 -4.03 13.17
CA ASP A 356 12.92 -5.16 12.49
C ASP A 356 11.64 -5.61 13.23
N PHE A 357 10.69 -6.10 12.46
CA PHE A 357 9.43 -6.67 12.91
C PHE A 357 9.45 -8.20 12.73
N GLY A 358 8.74 -8.94 13.58
CA GLY A 358 8.73 -10.40 13.50
C GLY A 358 7.64 -11.08 14.32
N LEU A 359 7.59 -12.40 14.23
CA LEU A 359 6.77 -13.25 15.08
C LEU A 359 7.64 -14.02 16.07
N VAL A 360 7.20 -14.09 17.32
CA VAL A 360 7.82 -14.94 18.34
C VAL A 360 6.73 -15.72 19.05
N THR A 361 6.92 -17.04 19.18
CA THR A 361 5.99 -17.88 19.93
C THR A 361 6.46 -18.00 21.38
N GLU A 362 5.65 -17.50 22.30
CA GLU A 362 5.90 -17.58 23.74
C GLU A 362 4.71 -18.28 24.40
N SER A 363 4.98 -19.33 25.19
CA SER A 363 3.94 -20.08 25.91
C SER A 363 2.79 -20.57 25.01
N GLY A 364 3.10 -20.96 23.77
CA GLY A 364 2.13 -21.45 22.78
C GLY A 364 1.34 -20.37 22.03
N MET A 365 1.57 -19.09 22.33
CA MET A 365 0.93 -17.95 21.65
C MET A 365 1.93 -17.22 20.76
N ALA A 366 1.55 -16.96 19.50
CA ALA A 366 2.36 -16.15 18.59
C ALA A 366 2.13 -14.66 18.84
N TRP A 367 3.22 -13.90 18.96
CA TRP A 367 3.21 -12.46 19.22
C TRP A 367 3.84 -11.70 18.05
N LEU A 368 3.19 -10.63 17.60
CA LEU A 368 3.83 -9.60 16.79
C LEU A 368 4.81 -8.83 17.68
N MET A 369 6.06 -8.75 17.26
CA MET A 369 7.13 -8.10 18.00
C MET A 369 7.93 -7.13 17.13
N ARG A 370 8.54 -6.13 17.78
CA ARG A 370 9.53 -5.23 17.20
C ARG A 370 10.83 -5.31 18.00
N ALA A 371 11.96 -5.41 17.33
CA ALA A 371 13.27 -5.29 17.98
C ALA A 371 13.61 -3.81 18.19
N LEU A 372 14.03 -3.44 19.39
CA LEU A 372 14.50 -2.11 19.75
C LEU A 372 16.03 -2.10 19.86
N GLU A 373 16.62 -0.91 19.69
CA GLU A 373 18.02 -0.72 20.07
C GLU A 373 18.16 -0.87 21.57
N ALA A 374 19.20 -1.59 22.01
CA ALA A 374 19.51 -1.68 23.42
C ALA A 374 20.03 -0.33 23.94
N ASP A 375 19.64 0.01 25.18
CA ASP A 375 19.90 1.33 25.77
C ASP A 375 21.41 1.69 25.71
N PRO A 376 21.77 2.84 25.09
CA PRO A 376 23.16 3.26 24.95
C PRO A 376 23.83 3.65 26.28
N THR A 377 23.06 3.87 27.36
CA THR A 377 23.59 4.23 28.68
C THR A 377 24.14 3.03 29.47
N ILE A 378 23.83 1.80 29.04
CA ILE A 378 24.33 0.58 29.66
C ILE A 378 25.76 0.31 29.16
N LYS A 379 26.76 0.53 30.02
CA LYS A 379 28.19 0.23 29.73
C LYS A 379 28.38 -1.28 29.55
N ARG A 380 28.67 -1.71 28.32
CA ARG A 380 28.86 -3.13 27.95
C ARG A 380 30.29 -3.61 28.15
N LYS A 381 30.47 -4.90 28.43
CA LYS A 381 31.80 -5.54 28.45
C LYS A 381 32.18 -5.98 27.04
N LYS A 382 33.47 -5.94 26.73
CA LYS A 382 34.01 -6.36 25.43
C LYS A 382 33.79 -7.87 25.25
N GLY A 383 32.80 -8.25 24.43
CA GLY A 383 32.46 -9.64 24.13
C GLY A 383 30.99 -10.01 24.32
N ASP A 384 30.15 -9.11 24.87
CA ASP A 384 28.70 -9.34 24.93
C ASP A 384 28.10 -9.30 23.52
N VAL A 385 27.30 -10.32 23.19
CA VAL A 385 26.46 -10.33 21.98
C VAL A 385 25.43 -9.21 22.14
N ASP A 386 25.19 -8.41 21.09
CA ASP A 386 24.17 -7.37 21.12
C ASP A 386 22.79 -7.98 21.42
N GLU A 387 22.35 -7.91 22.68
CA GLU A 387 21.06 -8.44 23.09
C GLU A 387 19.95 -7.52 22.59
N LEU A 388 19.11 -8.01 21.68
CA LEU A 388 17.98 -7.27 21.13
C LEU A 388 16.86 -7.21 22.16
N ILE A 389 16.40 -6.00 22.49
CA ILE A 389 15.22 -5.82 23.31
C ILE A 389 13.99 -6.05 22.44
N LEU A 390 13.22 -7.10 22.73
CA LEU A 390 12.00 -7.42 22.00
C LEU A 390 10.79 -6.74 22.66
N GLN A 391 10.16 -5.81 21.94
CA GLN A 391 8.92 -5.19 22.34
C GLN A 391 7.74 -6.02 21.83
N ARG A 392 6.92 -6.53 22.77
CA ARG A 392 5.62 -7.14 22.44
C ARG A 392 4.66 -6.07 21.94
N LEU A 393 4.07 -6.29 20.77
CA LEU A 393 3.10 -5.38 20.19
C LEU A 393 1.68 -5.87 20.45
N MET A 394 1.34 -7.06 19.94
CA MET A 394 0.05 -7.71 20.20
C MET A 394 0.11 -9.22 19.87
N PRO A 395 -0.79 -10.04 20.44
CA PRO A 395 -0.97 -11.42 20.00
C PRO A 395 -1.42 -11.49 18.53
N ALA A 396 -0.88 -12.43 17.76
CA ALA A 396 -1.31 -12.66 16.38
C ALA A 396 -2.80 -13.07 16.31
N ASP A 397 -3.29 -13.81 17.31
CA ASP A 397 -4.69 -14.24 17.38
C ASP A 397 -5.67 -13.10 17.69
N ALA A 398 -5.17 -11.93 18.11
CA ALA A 398 -5.97 -10.72 18.27
C ALA A 398 -6.25 -10.02 16.94
N LEU A 399 -5.58 -10.40 15.84
CA LEU A 399 -5.94 -9.98 14.50
C LEU A 399 -7.27 -10.62 14.09
N ARG A 400 -8.17 -9.83 13.51
CA ARG A 400 -9.40 -10.36 12.92
C ARG A 400 -9.12 -11.06 11.59
N ILE A 401 -8.11 -10.59 10.86
CA ILE A 401 -7.59 -11.26 9.66
C ILE A 401 -6.75 -12.48 10.09
N ARG A 402 -7.23 -13.69 9.78
CA ARG A 402 -6.60 -14.96 10.21
C ARG A 402 -5.47 -15.39 9.28
N GLY A 403 -4.57 -16.23 9.81
CA GLY A 403 -3.50 -16.87 9.03
C GLY A 403 -2.15 -16.15 9.03
N ARG A 404 -1.07 -16.93 8.88
CA ARG A 404 0.32 -16.44 8.92
C ARG A 404 0.63 -15.37 7.86
N HIS A 405 0.08 -15.51 6.66
CA HIS A 405 0.27 -14.51 5.60
C HIS A 405 -0.33 -13.14 5.98
N ASN A 406 -1.43 -13.12 6.74
CA ASN A 406 -2.04 -11.88 7.24
C ASN A 406 -1.24 -11.28 8.39
N ALA A 407 -0.66 -12.11 9.27
CA ALA A 407 0.33 -11.63 10.24
C ALA A 407 1.55 -10.99 9.53
N SER A 408 2.05 -11.61 8.45
CA SER A 408 3.12 -11.04 7.62
C SER A 408 2.73 -9.69 7.00
N ASN A 409 1.53 -9.58 6.42
CA ASN A 409 0.99 -8.31 5.90
C ASN A 409 0.87 -7.24 7.00
N ALA A 410 0.46 -7.62 8.20
CA ALA A 410 0.36 -6.73 9.35
C ALA A 410 1.73 -6.19 9.79
N LEU A 411 2.75 -7.05 9.85
CA LEU A 411 4.13 -6.63 10.16
C LEU A 411 4.67 -5.68 9.10
N ALA A 412 4.39 -5.94 7.81
CA ALA A 412 4.77 -5.05 6.71
C ALA A 412 4.08 -3.68 6.83
N ALA A 413 2.78 -3.64 7.11
CA ALA A 413 2.01 -2.41 7.29
C ALA A 413 2.53 -1.58 8.49
N LEU A 414 2.79 -2.24 9.63
CA LEU A 414 3.40 -1.58 10.80
C LEU A 414 4.78 -1.01 10.47
N ALA A 415 5.61 -1.75 9.74
CA ALA A 415 6.94 -1.29 9.34
C ALA A 415 6.86 -0.06 8.43
N LEU A 416 5.97 -0.06 7.43
CA LEU A 416 5.77 1.08 6.51
C LEU A 416 5.25 2.33 7.23
N ALA A 417 4.21 2.18 8.05
CA ALA A 417 3.63 3.31 8.77
C ALA A 417 4.59 3.88 9.83
N THR A 418 5.36 3.01 10.51
CA THR A 418 6.44 3.45 11.42
C THR A 418 7.55 4.18 10.65
N ALA A 419 7.90 3.75 9.43
CA ALA A 419 8.95 4.37 8.61
C ALA A 419 8.62 5.82 8.19
N VAL A 420 7.33 6.17 8.13
CA VAL A 420 6.88 7.56 7.88
C VAL A 420 6.56 8.34 9.17
N GLY A 421 6.88 7.78 10.34
CA GLY A 421 6.78 8.47 11.63
C GLY A 421 5.45 8.30 12.37
N CYS A 422 4.61 7.33 12.00
CA CYS A 422 3.36 7.09 12.73
C CYS A 422 3.62 6.42 14.10
N PRO A 423 2.98 6.87 15.19
CA PRO A 423 3.14 6.28 16.52
C PRO A 423 2.48 4.90 16.63
N LEU A 424 3.15 3.95 17.29
CA LEU A 424 2.70 2.56 17.40
C LEU A 424 1.35 2.39 18.11
N ALA A 425 1.11 3.13 19.20
CA ALA A 425 -0.07 2.95 20.04
C ALA A 425 -1.42 3.03 19.27
N PRO A 426 -1.72 4.12 18.52
CA PRO A 426 -2.95 4.17 17.72
C PRO A 426 -2.97 3.15 16.58
N MET A 427 -1.82 2.83 15.99
CA MET A 427 -1.73 1.82 14.94
C MET A 427 -2.13 0.43 15.47
N LEU A 428 -1.68 0.02 16.66
CA LEU A 428 -2.05 -1.28 17.22
C LEU A 428 -3.56 -1.38 17.51
N HIS A 429 -4.20 -0.27 17.85
CA HIS A 429 -5.66 -0.23 17.96
C HIS A 429 -6.34 -0.39 16.59
N GLY A 430 -5.89 0.35 15.57
CA GLY A 430 -6.38 0.19 14.19
C GLY A 430 -6.19 -1.24 13.66
N LEU A 431 -5.02 -1.82 13.90
CA LEU A 431 -4.68 -3.18 13.47
C LEU A 431 -5.61 -4.24 14.06
N ARG A 432 -6.03 -4.08 15.32
CA ARG A 432 -6.98 -4.98 15.98
C ARG A 432 -8.40 -4.89 15.41
N GLU A 433 -8.76 -3.75 14.82
CA GLU A 433 -10.11 -3.51 14.28
C GLU A 433 -10.25 -3.82 12.80
N TYR A 434 -9.14 -3.86 12.05
CA TYR A 434 -9.13 -4.18 10.63
C TYR A 434 -9.75 -5.56 10.35
N ARG A 435 -10.77 -5.59 9.48
CA ARG A 435 -11.57 -6.79 9.17
C ARG A 435 -11.16 -7.50 7.88
N GLY A 436 -10.22 -6.96 7.12
CA GLY A 436 -9.90 -7.46 5.78
C GLY A 436 -10.68 -6.75 4.68
N GLU A 437 -10.35 -7.11 3.43
CA GLU A 437 -10.98 -6.57 2.23
C GLU A 437 -12.08 -7.51 1.74
N SER A 438 -13.14 -6.96 1.13
CA SER A 438 -14.12 -7.78 0.40
C SER A 438 -13.43 -8.63 -0.68
N HIS A 439 -14.00 -9.81 -0.92
CA HIS A 439 -13.57 -10.83 -1.89
C HIS A 439 -12.19 -11.44 -1.61
N ARG A 440 -11.74 -11.40 -0.35
CA ARG A 440 -10.46 -11.98 0.07
C ARG A 440 -10.67 -12.88 1.29
N VAL A 441 -11.03 -14.13 1.02
CA VAL A 441 -11.46 -15.09 2.04
C VAL A 441 -12.65 -14.52 2.83
N GLU A 442 -13.62 -13.96 2.10
CA GLU A 442 -14.81 -13.36 2.67
C GLU A 442 -15.86 -14.44 2.92
N HIS A 443 -16.35 -14.54 4.16
CA HIS A 443 -17.52 -15.34 4.46
C HIS A 443 -18.77 -14.64 3.88
N VAL A 444 -19.44 -15.30 2.94
CA VAL A 444 -20.59 -14.74 2.22
C VAL A 444 -21.90 -15.08 2.94
N ALA A 445 -22.08 -16.36 3.28
CA ALA A 445 -23.26 -16.90 3.95
C ALA A 445 -22.96 -18.31 4.48
N SER A 446 -23.81 -18.80 5.38
CA SER A 446 -23.84 -20.23 5.75
C SER A 446 -25.14 -20.82 5.23
N VAL A 447 -25.07 -21.88 4.42
CA VAL A 447 -26.24 -22.56 3.86
C VAL A 447 -26.25 -24.02 4.28
N ALA A 448 -27.30 -24.47 4.98
CA ALA A 448 -27.41 -25.82 5.55
C ALA A 448 -26.18 -26.26 6.38
N GLY A 449 -25.60 -25.32 7.15
CA GLY A 449 -24.40 -25.56 7.95
C GLY A 449 -23.10 -25.66 7.15
N ILE A 450 -23.10 -25.25 5.88
CA ILE A 450 -21.91 -25.16 5.02
C ILE A 450 -21.58 -23.69 4.80
N ASP A 451 -20.34 -23.30 5.06
CA ASP A 451 -19.90 -21.92 4.86
C ASP A 451 -19.55 -21.66 3.39
N ALA A 452 -20.03 -20.54 2.84
CA ALA A 452 -19.64 -20.03 1.53
C ALA A 452 -18.53 -18.99 1.69
N ILE A 453 -17.37 -19.23 1.07
CA ILE A 453 -16.20 -18.36 1.17
C ILE A 453 -15.79 -17.87 -0.22
N ASP A 454 -15.77 -16.56 -0.40
CA ASP A 454 -15.30 -15.89 -1.62
C ASP A 454 -13.83 -15.44 -1.48
N ASP A 455 -12.95 -16.05 -2.27
CA ASP A 455 -11.57 -15.61 -2.51
C ASP A 455 -11.33 -15.40 -4.02
N SER A 456 -12.28 -14.75 -4.70
CA SER A 456 -12.18 -14.44 -6.13
C SER A 456 -10.94 -13.60 -6.49
N LYS A 457 -10.31 -12.92 -5.52
CA LYS A 457 -9.03 -12.23 -5.69
C LYS A 457 -7.82 -13.17 -5.73
N GLY A 458 -7.97 -14.45 -5.42
CA GLY A 458 -6.97 -15.50 -5.53
C GLY A 458 -6.64 -15.88 -6.98
N THR A 459 -6.16 -14.92 -7.79
CA THR A 459 -5.95 -15.07 -9.23
C THR A 459 -4.65 -15.77 -9.64
N ASN A 460 -3.86 -16.25 -8.67
CA ASN A 460 -2.61 -16.98 -8.90
C ASN A 460 -2.51 -18.18 -7.93
N VAL A 461 -1.64 -19.12 -8.28
CA VAL A 461 -1.44 -20.37 -7.51
C VAL A 461 -1.02 -20.11 -6.07
N GLY A 462 -0.10 -19.16 -5.86
CA GLY A 462 0.40 -18.83 -4.52
C GLY A 462 -0.70 -18.30 -3.58
N ALA A 463 -1.64 -17.51 -4.09
CA ALA A 463 -2.78 -17.02 -3.32
C ALA A 463 -3.69 -18.16 -2.88
N THR A 464 -4.02 -19.07 -3.80
CA THR A 464 -4.89 -20.22 -3.50
C THR A 464 -4.22 -21.18 -2.52
N VAL A 465 -2.92 -21.46 -2.65
CA VAL A 465 -2.17 -22.24 -1.66
C VAL A 465 -2.26 -21.62 -0.27
N ALA A 466 -2.11 -20.29 -0.16
CA ALA A 466 -2.20 -19.59 1.12
C ALA A 466 -3.61 -19.67 1.73
N ALA A 467 -4.67 -19.58 0.91
CA ALA A 467 -6.06 -19.75 1.35
C ALA A 467 -6.32 -21.17 1.86
N LEU A 468 -5.88 -22.19 1.11
CA LEU A 468 -6.04 -23.61 1.47
C LEU A 468 -5.36 -23.97 2.79
N LEU A 469 -4.11 -23.53 2.99
CA LEU A 469 -3.36 -23.82 4.20
C LEU A 469 -3.91 -23.07 5.43
N GLY A 470 -4.42 -21.85 5.24
CA GLY A 470 -5.04 -21.06 6.31
C GLY A 470 -6.39 -21.64 6.73
N LEU A 471 -7.36 -21.61 5.81
CA LEU A 471 -8.72 -22.08 6.08
C LEU A 471 -8.76 -23.57 6.43
N GLY A 472 -7.98 -24.39 5.73
CA GLY A 472 -7.96 -25.82 5.95
C GLY A 472 -7.46 -26.24 7.33
N ALA A 473 -6.67 -25.39 8.01
CA ALA A 473 -6.27 -25.60 9.40
C ALA A 473 -7.39 -25.16 10.36
N ASP A 474 -8.03 -24.01 10.09
CA ASP A 474 -9.08 -23.44 10.93
C ASP A 474 -10.39 -24.27 10.89
N LEU A 475 -10.72 -24.90 9.77
CA LEU A 475 -11.93 -25.71 9.59
C LEU A 475 -11.87 -27.09 10.24
N SER A 476 -10.71 -27.57 10.70
CA SER A 476 -10.55 -28.95 11.18
C SER A 476 -11.54 -29.28 12.31
N PRO A 477 -12.34 -30.37 12.22
CA PRO A 477 -12.21 -31.52 11.32
C PRO A 477 -12.92 -31.42 9.95
N GLY A 478 -13.60 -30.32 9.66
CA GLY A 478 -14.25 -30.03 8.38
C GLY A 478 -13.26 -29.94 7.21
N LYS A 479 -13.82 -29.96 5.99
CA LYS A 479 -13.08 -29.94 4.73
C LYS A 479 -13.52 -28.78 3.83
N LEU A 480 -12.71 -28.50 2.81
CA LEU A 480 -13.02 -27.51 1.79
C LEU A 480 -13.55 -28.18 0.51
N VAL A 481 -14.63 -27.67 -0.07
CA VAL A 481 -15.01 -27.96 -1.45
C VAL A 481 -14.58 -26.80 -2.33
N LEU A 482 -13.65 -27.04 -3.24
CA LEU A 482 -12.93 -25.99 -3.95
C LEU A 482 -13.54 -25.72 -5.32
N ILE A 483 -13.56 -24.46 -5.74
CA ILE A 483 -13.81 -24.07 -7.12
C ILE A 483 -12.52 -23.45 -7.69
N LEU A 484 -11.89 -24.15 -8.63
CA LEU A 484 -10.65 -23.74 -9.30
C LEU A 484 -10.86 -23.49 -10.79
N GLY A 485 -10.03 -22.63 -11.37
CA GLY A 485 -9.94 -22.46 -12.83
C GLY A 485 -10.25 -21.05 -13.34
N GLY A 486 -10.11 -20.89 -14.66
CA GLY A 486 -10.03 -19.61 -15.37
C GLY A 486 -8.83 -19.58 -16.33
N ASP A 487 -8.28 -18.40 -16.58
CA ASP A 487 -7.02 -18.21 -17.33
C ASP A 487 -5.81 -18.24 -16.39
N GLY A 488 -5.09 -19.35 -16.39
CA GLY A 488 -3.92 -19.62 -15.54
C GLY A 488 -2.63 -19.00 -16.04
N LYS A 489 -2.60 -18.39 -17.23
CA LYS A 489 -1.43 -17.66 -17.78
C LYS A 489 -0.13 -18.48 -17.81
N GLY A 490 -0.23 -19.80 -18.00
CA GLY A 490 0.92 -20.69 -18.02
C GLY A 490 1.65 -20.84 -16.67
N GLN A 491 0.95 -20.61 -15.55
CA GLN A 491 1.46 -20.90 -14.21
C GLN A 491 1.67 -22.41 -14.00
N ASP A 492 2.62 -22.77 -13.15
CA ASP A 492 2.75 -24.13 -12.63
C ASP A 492 1.73 -24.37 -11.50
N PHE A 493 0.82 -25.32 -11.71
CA PHE A 493 -0.21 -25.71 -10.73
C PHE A 493 0.25 -26.78 -9.73
N ALA A 494 1.45 -27.36 -9.89
CA ALA A 494 1.98 -28.38 -8.99
C ALA A 494 1.96 -27.99 -7.48
N PRO A 495 2.17 -26.72 -7.09
CA PRO A 495 2.07 -26.32 -5.69
C PRO A 495 0.70 -26.54 -5.04
N LEU A 496 -0.38 -26.73 -5.83
CA LEU A 496 -1.72 -27.02 -5.30
C LEU A 496 -1.87 -28.47 -4.81
N LEU A 497 -1.03 -29.40 -5.28
CA LEU A 497 -1.21 -30.84 -5.06
C LEU A 497 -1.31 -31.21 -3.57
N ASP A 498 -0.34 -30.75 -2.76
CA ASP A 498 -0.26 -31.08 -1.33
C ASP A 498 -1.37 -30.39 -0.50
N PRO A 499 -1.61 -29.07 -0.61
CA PRO A 499 -2.71 -28.42 0.09
C PRO A 499 -4.09 -28.99 -0.27
N VAL A 500 -4.35 -29.28 -1.55
CA VAL A 500 -5.61 -29.87 -2.00
C VAL A 500 -5.77 -31.28 -1.41
N GLY A 501 -4.74 -32.13 -1.46
CA GLY A 501 -4.82 -33.48 -0.89
C GLY A 501 -5.09 -33.50 0.62
N ARG A 502 -4.55 -32.52 1.35
CA ARG A 502 -4.74 -32.40 2.81
C ARG A 502 -6.13 -31.87 3.19
N HIS A 503 -6.59 -30.80 2.53
CA HIS A 503 -7.70 -29.99 3.02
C HIS A 503 -8.98 -30.08 2.19
N ALA A 504 -8.91 -30.46 0.92
CA ALA A 504 -10.10 -30.55 0.07
C ALA A 504 -10.92 -31.82 0.36
N ARG A 505 -12.22 -31.76 0.09
CA ARG A 505 -13.13 -32.90 -0.07
C ARG A 505 -13.40 -33.19 -1.54
N ALA A 506 -13.64 -32.13 -2.31
CA ALA A 506 -13.91 -32.19 -3.73
C ALA A 506 -13.45 -30.90 -4.41
N VAL A 507 -13.25 -30.94 -5.73
CA VAL A 507 -12.87 -29.78 -6.54
C VAL A 507 -13.72 -29.69 -7.80
N ALA A 508 -14.40 -28.57 -7.95
CA ALA A 508 -15.05 -28.13 -9.18
C ALA A 508 -14.05 -27.34 -10.02
N LEU A 509 -14.00 -27.61 -11.32
CA LEU A 509 -13.08 -27.01 -12.27
C LEU A 509 -13.85 -26.23 -13.33
N ILE A 510 -13.44 -24.98 -13.58
CA ILE A 510 -14.07 -24.09 -14.56
C ILE A 510 -13.03 -23.45 -15.50
N GLY A 511 -13.51 -22.86 -16.60
CA GLY A 511 -12.71 -21.98 -17.45
C GLY A 511 -11.63 -22.66 -18.28
N ARG A 512 -10.81 -21.83 -18.94
CA ARG A 512 -9.83 -22.20 -19.96
C ARG A 512 -8.87 -23.29 -19.50
N ASP A 513 -8.29 -23.15 -18.31
CA ASP A 513 -7.27 -24.06 -17.78
C ASP A 513 -7.86 -25.15 -16.86
N GLY A 514 -9.19 -25.29 -16.81
CA GLY A 514 -9.86 -26.40 -16.12
C GLY A 514 -9.36 -27.80 -16.53
N PRO A 515 -9.13 -28.09 -17.82
CA PRO A 515 -8.55 -29.36 -18.26
C PRO A 515 -7.13 -29.62 -17.72
N ALA A 516 -6.27 -28.60 -17.71
CA ALA A 516 -4.89 -28.73 -17.21
C ALA A 516 -4.87 -28.97 -15.69
N LEU A 517 -5.72 -28.25 -14.94
CA LEU A 517 -5.93 -28.50 -13.51
C LEU A 517 -6.44 -29.92 -13.25
N GLN A 518 -7.37 -30.42 -14.06
CA GLN A 518 -7.90 -31.77 -13.92
C GLN A 518 -6.81 -32.84 -14.07
N GLU A 519 -5.96 -32.69 -15.08
CA GLU A 519 -4.86 -33.63 -15.35
C GLU A 519 -3.91 -33.70 -14.14
N ILE A 520 -3.46 -32.55 -13.65
CA ILE A 520 -2.54 -32.46 -12.51
C ILE A 520 -3.17 -32.99 -11.22
N LEU A 521 -4.44 -32.65 -10.95
CA LEU A 521 -5.11 -33.03 -9.70
C LEU A 521 -5.60 -34.50 -9.69
N SER A 522 -5.72 -35.16 -10.85
CA SER A 522 -6.19 -36.56 -10.95
C SER A 522 -5.33 -37.56 -10.15
N GLY A 523 -4.05 -37.25 -9.97
CA GLY A 523 -3.10 -38.03 -9.18
C GLY A 523 -3.20 -37.80 -7.67
N VAL A 524 -3.90 -36.76 -7.21
CA VAL A 524 -3.98 -36.40 -5.78
C VAL A 524 -4.80 -37.42 -5.02
N ARG A 525 -4.35 -37.74 -3.80
CA ARG A 525 -5.03 -38.63 -2.86
C ARG A 525 -5.15 -37.94 -1.51
N HIS A 526 -6.26 -38.20 -0.83
CA HIS A 526 -6.41 -37.81 0.57
C HIS A 526 -5.48 -38.62 1.47
N ALA A 527 -5.26 -38.16 2.70
CA ALA A 527 -4.43 -38.86 3.70
C ALA A 527 -4.90 -40.29 4.00
N ASN A 528 -6.18 -40.60 3.78
CA ASN A 528 -6.75 -41.95 3.93
C ASN A 528 -6.64 -42.82 2.65
N GLY A 529 -5.94 -42.33 1.61
CA GLY A 529 -5.76 -43.02 0.33
C GLY A 529 -6.93 -42.89 -0.65
N ALA A 530 -8.04 -42.25 -0.28
CA ALA A 530 -9.17 -42.04 -1.18
C ALA A 530 -8.80 -41.08 -2.34
N ALA A 531 -9.37 -41.34 -3.51
CA ALA A 531 -9.25 -40.46 -4.66
C ALA A 531 -10.02 -39.16 -4.43
N LEU A 532 -9.44 -38.06 -4.88
CA LEU A 532 -10.08 -36.74 -4.85
C LEU A 532 -11.25 -36.70 -5.85
N ILE A 533 -12.39 -36.19 -5.41
CA ILE A 533 -13.56 -35.98 -6.27
C ILE A 533 -13.30 -34.73 -7.13
N LEU A 534 -13.29 -34.90 -8.45
CA LEU A 534 -13.01 -33.84 -9.42
C LEU A 534 -14.11 -33.78 -10.49
N GLN A 535 -14.65 -32.61 -10.77
CA GLN A 535 -15.63 -32.43 -11.85
C GLN A 535 -15.44 -31.09 -12.58
N ARG A 536 -15.55 -31.11 -13.91
CA ARG A 536 -15.56 -29.90 -14.74
C ARG A 536 -16.97 -29.37 -14.95
N HIS A 537 -17.10 -28.06 -14.98
CA HIS A 537 -18.36 -27.35 -15.21
C HIS A 537 -18.16 -26.22 -16.22
N ASP A 538 -19.18 -25.98 -17.03
CA ASP A 538 -19.17 -24.94 -18.06
C ASP A 538 -19.45 -23.54 -17.49
N SER A 539 -20.00 -23.46 -16.27
CA SER A 539 -20.32 -22.20 -15.60
C SER A 539 -20.01 -22.24 -14.10
N LEU A 540 -19.82 -21.05 -13.51
CA LEU A 540 -19.55 -20.92 -12.07
C LEU A 540 -20.79 -21.22 -11.24
N GLU A 541 -21.99 -20.92 -11.74
CA GLU A 541 -23.26 -21.26 -11.11
C GLU A 541 -23.39 -22.78 -10.96
N ALA A 542 -23.13 -23.53 -12.05
CA ALA A 542 -23.16 -24.99 -12.03
C ALA A 542 -22.09 -25.59 -11.10
N ALA A 543 -20.88 -25.04 -11.13
CA ALA A 543 -19.80 -25.45 -10.23
C ALA A 543 -20.14 -25.20 -8.75
N THR A 544 -20.75 -24.05 -8.44
CA THR A 544 -21.14 -23.66 -7.09
C THR A 544 -22.23 -24.59 -6.56
N ARG A 545 -23.29 -24.83 -7.34
CA ARG A 545 -24.37 -25.74 -6.96
C ARG A 545 -23.84 -27.16 -6.70
N TRP A 546 -23.00 -27.67 -7.59
CA TRP A 546 -22.34 -28.97 -7.40
C TRP A 546 -21.45 -28.99 -6.15
N ALA A 547 -20.71 -27.91 -5.87
CA ALA A 547 -19.87 -27.83 -4.68
C ALA A 547 -20.69 -27.97 -3.38
N PHE A 548 -21.87 -27.35 -3.31
CA PHE A 548 -22.80 -27.51 -2.18
C PHE A 548 -23.42 -28.90 -2.08
N GLU A 549 -23.53 -29.65 -3.19
CA GLU A 549 -23.96 -31.05 -3.17
C GLU A 549 -22.88 -31.99 -2.61
N GLN A 550 -21.60 -31.66 -2.82
CA GLN A 550 -20.48 -32.45 -2.29
C GLN A 550 -20.13 -32.12 -0.84
N ALA A 551 -20.51 -30.94 -0.35
CA ALA A 551 -20.19 -30.45 0.99
C ALA A 551 -21.09 -31.09 2.07
N HIS A 552 -20.55 -31.28 3.26
CA HIS A 552 -21.28 -31.71 4.46
C HIS A 552 -21.40 -30.56 5.46
N PRO A 553 -22.37 -30.59 6.40
CA PRO A 553 -22.41 -29.64 7.49
C PRO A 553 -21.07 -29.58 8.25
N GLY A 554 -20.55 -28.37 8.46
CA GLY A 554 -19.21 -28.10 9.02
C GLY A 554 -18.09 -28.00 7.98
N ASP A 555 -18.36 -28.24 6.69
CA ASP A 555 -17.44 -27.94 5.60
C ASP A 555 -17.63 -26.49 5.11
N ALA A 556 -16.72 -26.04 4.23
CA ALA A 556 -16.88 -24.79 3.49
C ALA A 556 -16.71 -24.98 1.97
N VAL A 557 -17.52 -24.28 1.18
CA VAL A 557 -17.33 -24.09 -0.26
C VAL A 557 -16.46 -22.86 -0.47
N LEU A 558 -15.30 -23.03 -1.10
CA LEU A 558 -14.31 -21.98 -1.33
C LEU A 558 -14.13 -21.69 -2.82
N LEU A 559 -14.46 -20.47 -3.25
CA LEU A 559 -14.07 -19.95 -4.55
C LEU A 559 -12.68 -19.32 -4.46
N SER A 560 -11.64 -20.08 -4.80
CA SER A 560 -10.24 -19.61 -4.83
C SER A 560 -9.58 -20.09 -6.14
N PRO A 561 -9.77 -19.37 -7.25
CA PRO A 561 -9.65 -19.95 -8.59
C PRO A 561 -8.24 -20.29 -9.06
N ALA A 562 -7.19 -19.79 -8.40
CA ALA A 562 -5.77 -19.84 -8.83
C ALA A 562 -5.49 -19.21 -10.21
N CYS A 563 -6.51 -18.67 -10.87
CA CYS A 563 -6.49 -18.20 -12.24
C CYS A 563 -7.16 -16.82 -12.37
N ALA A 564 -6.76 -16.06 -13.39
CA ALA A 564 -7.47 -14.85 -13.78
C ALA A 564 -8.88 -15.16 -14.29
N SER A 565 -9.76 -14.17 -14.25
CA SER A 565 -11.19 -14.34 -14.57
C SER A 565 -11.55 -13.99 -16.01
N LEU A 566 -10.60 -13.49 -16.81
CA LEU A 566 -10.88 -12.76 -18.06
C LEU A 566 -11.38 -13.66 -19.20
N ASP A 567 -11.24 -14.97 -19.06
CA ASP A 567 -11.76 -15.97 -20.01
C ASP A 567 -13.28 -16.12 -19.94
N MET A 568 -13.87 -15.95 -18.75
CA MET A 568 -15.30 -16.14 -18.50
C MET A 568 -16.02 -14.88 -17.98
N PHE A 569 -15.29 -13.90 -17.45
CA PHE A 569 -15.85 -12.77 -16.71
C PHE A 569 -15.18 -11.44 -17.07
N ARG A 570 -15.89 -10.32 -16.89
CA ARG A 570 -15.34 -8.97 -17.12
C ARG A 570 -14.14 -8.65 -16.22
N ASN A 571 -14.19 -9.08 -14.96
CA ASN A 571 -13.16 -8.91 -13.94
C ASN A 571 -13.45 -9.86 -12.76
N TYR A 572 -12.57 -9.88 -11.75
CA TYR A 572 -12.76 -10.75 -10.58
C TYR A 572 -13.99 -10.36 -9.74
N GLY A 573 -14.40 -9.09 -9.76
CA GLY A 573 -15.61 -8.63 -9.06
C GLY A 573 -16.89 -9.18 -9.69
N HIS A 574 -16.94 -9.27 -11.03
CA HIS A 574 -18.03 -9.95 -11.72
C HIS A 574 -18.09 -11.44 -11.37
N ARG A 575 -16.93 -12.11 -11.26
CA ARG A 575 -16.84 -13.51 -10.84
C ARG A 575 -17.35 -13.71 -9.41
N ALA A 576 -16.95 -12.85 -8.48
CA ALA A 576 -17.42 -12.85 -7.09
C ALA A 576 -18.95 -12.66 -7.03
N GLN A 577 -19.49 -11.71 -7.78
CA GLN A 577 -20.92 -11.43 -7.81
C GLN A 577 -21.73 -12.66 -8.25
N VAL A 578 -21.30 -13.35 -9.31
CA VAL A 578 -21.96 -14.58 -9.79
C VAL A 578 -21.95 -15.68 -8.72
N PHE A 579 -20.85 -15.85 -7.99
CA PHE A 579 -20.78 -16.79 -6.87
C PHE A 579 -21.73 -16.42 -5.73
N ILE A 580 -21.68 -15.16 -5.28
CA ILE A 580 -22.52 -14.65 -4.19
C ILE A 580 -24.01 -14.79 -4.54
N ASP A 581 -24.40 -14.43 -5.76
CA ASP A 581 -25.80 -14.54 -6.19
C ASP A 581 -26.25 -16.00 -6.26
N THR A 582 -25.39 -16.91 -6.74
CA THR A 582 -25.70 -18.35 -6.74
C THR A 582 -25.87 -18.90 -5.31
N VAL A 583 -25.03 -18.47 -4.37
CA VAL A 583 -25.13 -18.86 -2.96
C VAL A 583 -26.44 -18.35 -2.35
N ARG A 584 -26.85 -17.11 -2.66
CA ARG A 584 -28.12 -16.54 -2.22
C ARG A 584 -29.32 -17.30 -2.78
N GLU A 585 -29.29 -17.67 -4.06
CA GLU A 585 -30.32 -18.51 -4.66
C GLU A 585 -30.44 -19.87 -3.95
N LEU A 586 -29.30 -20.52 -3.65
CA LEU A 586 -29.27 -21.78 -2.90
C LEU A 586 -29.85 -21.64 -1.47
N ALA A 587 -29.58 -20.53 -0.79
CA ALA A 587 -30.15 -20.24 0.53
C ALA A 587 -31.68 -20.13 0.46
N ILE A 588 -32.17 -19.36 -0.53
CA ILE A 588 -33.61 -19.18 -0.79
C ILE A 588 -34.28 -20.52 -1.11
N GLU A 589 -33.69 -21.33 -1.99
CA GLU A 589 -34.20 -22.66 -2.37
C GLU A 589 -34.32 -23.61 -1.18
N ARG A 590 -33.46 -23.44 -0.16
CA ARG A 590 -33.46 -24.24 1.08
C ARG A 590 -34.27 -23.62 2.22
N GLY A 591 -34.91 -22.48 1.99
CA GLY A 591 -35.75 -21.80 2.98
C GLY A 591 -34.98 -21.09 4.09
N GLU A 592 -33.70 -20.79 3.86
CA GLU A 592 -32.85 -20.03 4.78
C GLU A 592 -32.80 -18.56 4.31
N VAL A 593 -33.02 -17.61 5.22
CA VAL A 593 -32.95 -16.18 4.88
C VAL A 593 -31.47 -15.78 4.87
N ALA A 594 -31.01 -15.33 3.70
CA ALA A 594 -29.63 -14.92 3.41
C ALA A 594 -29.13 -13.75 4.26
#